data_AF-A0A109UHP1-F1
#
_entry.id   AF-A0A109UHP1-F1
#
_cell.length_a   1.000
_cell.length_b   1.000
_cell.length_c   1.000
_cell.angle_alpha   90.00
_cell.angle_beta   90.00
_cell.angle_gamma   90.00
#
_symmetry.space_group_name_H-M   'P 1'
#
loop_
_entity.id
_entity.type
_entity.pdbx_description
1 polymer ?
#
loop_
_entity_poly.entity_id
_entity_poly.type
_entity_poly.pdbx_seq_one_letter_code
_entity_poly.pdbx_strand_id
1 'polypeptide(L)'
;MKKNIKLIMCLLVSVSLLLTGCGDSNEADTVRIGVLVSDTTSAEALAFRNYFTEYIQNQFNVEFIYSDELVDSAQEISAFETFITNNVKAVISFSSFDRSAQIELAEKQGIFYAVATGTLTDEEYDKFKNYEYYVGAIGPSLEREFETGYDMANHYLDQGKSNFAIFGGAIPYYTDMHIYRAAGMLYAMVKAGGEGANYKGQATVEGIVGQIYADGSIDTGAVGDVEILGYVGGYDMDDAWFAMCTQMAQLPGLEVLLAVGNGSDFFGAAVQGSNVKIASVDAFASAYGEAMENGVLDYLAGKFSASIGPIFIATLRAVQGNPVRTDNNEALALSQGYWIATSFEEFERLYALDSSVEAPAYSKEMLSLLLNASYDEFSDFVSQYSYDQIRNLTQ
;
A
#
# COMPACT_ATOMS: atom_id res chain seq x y z
N MET A 1 -5.50 31.21 -95.41
CA MET A 1 -5.23 32.59 -94.94
C MET A 1 -5.81 32.75 -93.55
N LYS A 2 -4.98 33.26 -92.64
CA LYS A 2 -5.10 33.17 -91.17
C LYS A 2 -6.27 33.99 -90.62
N LYS A 3 -6.93 33.43 -89.60
CA LYS A 3 -7.85 34.12 -88.69
C LYS A 3 -7.18 34.27 -87.32
N ASN A 4 -7.18 35.49 -86.81
CA ASN A 4 -6.84 35.84 -85.42
C ASN A 4 -7.91 35.30 -84.47
N ILE A 5 -7.54 34.76 -83.32
CA ILE A 5 -8.33 34.83 -82.07
C ILE A 5 -7.35 34.94 -80.89
N LYS A 6 -7.66 35.89 -79.99
CA LYS A 6 -6.99 36.18 -78.71
C LYS A 6 -7.18 35.02 -77.72
N LEU A 7 -6.13 34.71 -76.96
CA LEU A 7 -6.13 33.73 -75.87
C LEU A 7 -6.37 34.45 -74.53
N ILE A 8 -7.42 34.04 -73.82
CA ILE A 8 -7.74 34.40 -72.43
C ILE A 8 -7.43 33.18 -71.55
N MET A 9 -6.79 33.46 -70.42
CA MET A 9 -6.31 32.57 -69.37
C MET A 9 -7.47 31.80 -68.71
N CYS A 10 -7.35 30.47 -68.59
CA CYS A 10 -8.25 29.62 -67.79
C CYS A 10 -7.48 28.50 -67.08
N LEU A 11 -7.85 28.33 -65.81
CA LEU A 11 -7.54 27.25 -64.86
C LEU A 11 -7.26 25.87 -65.49
N LEU A 12 -6.19 25.22 -65.03
CA LEU A 12 -5.95 23.79 -65.21
C LEU A 12 -6.19 23.07 -63.88
N VAL A 13 -7.26 22.29 -63.85
CA VAL A 13 -7.57 21.28 -62.83
C VAL A 13 -6.63 20.10 -63.05
N SER A 14 -5.79 19.77 -62.08
CA SER A 14 -5.05 18.52 -62.04
C SER A 14 -5.76 17.54 -61.11
N VAL A 15 -6.25 16.45 -61.70
CA VAL A 15 -6.82 15.28 -61.02
C VAL A 15 -5.68 14.53 -60.34
N SER A 16 -5.72 14.45 -59.01
CA SER A 16 -4.86 13.55 -58.22
C SER A 16 -5.71 12.39 -57.74
N LEU A 17 -5.32 11.17 -58.11
CA LEU A 17 -5.97 9.94 -57.68
C LEU A 17 -5.96 9.82 -56.15
N LEU A 18 -7.14 9.59 -55.57
CA LEU A 18 -7.30 9.07 -54.22
C LEU A 18 -6.78 7.62 -54.20
N LEU A 19 -5.55 7.45 -53.71
CA LEU A 19 -5.09 6.18 -53.15
C LEU A 19 -5.38 6.23 -51.65
N THR A 20 -6.48 5.60 -51.26
CA THR A 20 -6.70 5.07 -49.91
C THR A 20 -5.54 4.16 -49.55
N GLY A 21 -4.61 4.68 -48.75
CA GLY A 21 -3.63 3.88 -48.01
C GLY A 21 -4.13 3.75 -46.57
N CYS A 22 -4.42 2.52 -46.16
CA CYS A 22 -4.74 2.15 -44.78
C CYS A 22 -3.70 2.73 -43.81
N GLY A 23 -4.15 3.62 -42.93
CA GLY A 23 -3.49 3.83 -41.66
C GLY A 23 -3.92 2.72 -40.71
N ASP A 24 -3.25 1.57 -40.79
CA ASP A 24 -3.23 0.61 -39.68
C ASP A 24 -1.94 0.83 -38.91
N SER A 25 -1.99 1.83 -38.04
CA SER A 25 -1.20 1.86 -36.81
C SER A 25 -2.17 2.22 -35.70
N ASN A 26 -2.97 1.23 -35.27
CA ASN A 26 -3.63 1.30 -33.97
C ASN A 26 -2.54 1.29 -32.90
N GLU A 27 -1.89 2.43 -32.66
CA GLU A 27 -1.39 2.70 -31.32
C GLU A 27 -2.65 2.77 -30.45
N ALA A 28 -2.82 1.77 -29.59
CA ALA A 28 -3.89 1.82 -28.60
C ALA A 28 -3.76 3.12 -27.82
N ASP A 29 -4.85 3.85 -27.60
CA ASP A 29 -4.82 5.08 -26.79
C ASP A 29 -4.19 4.77 -25.43
N THR A 30 -3.28 5.63 -24.98
CA THR A 30 -2.63 5.51 -23.67
C THR A 30 -3.69 5.47 -22.57
N VAL A 31 -3.63 4.46 -21.70
CA VAL A 31 -4.61 4.28 -20.62
C VAL A 31 -4.26 5.21 -19.46
N ARG A 32 -5.18 6.12 -19.14
CA ARG A 32 -5.03 7.06 -18.02
C ARG A 32 -5.64 6.51 -16.74
N ILE A 33 -4.83 6.44 -15.69
CA ILE A 33 -5.20 5.92 -14.37
C ILE A 33 -4.99 7.01 -13.33
N GLY A 34 -6.04 7.35 -12.59
CA GLY A 34 -5.97 8.25 -11.44
C GLY A 34 -5.35 7.54 -10.23
N VAL A 35 -4.55 8.24 -9.44
CA VAL A 35 -3.96 7.70 -8.21
C VAL A 35 -4.31 8.62 -7.05
N LEU A 36 -5.12 8.14 -6.12
CA LEU A 36 -5.45 8.88 -4.88
C LEU A 36 -4.39 8.60 -3.83
N VAL A 37 -3.82 9.65 -3.24
CA VAL A 37 -2.77 9.56 -2.21
C VAL A 37 -3.11 10.41 -0.99
N SER A 38 -3.04 9.83 0.20
CA SER A 38 -3.20 10.55 1.48
C SER A 38 -1.89 11.12 2.01
N ASP A 39 -0.76 10.76 1.40
CA ASP A 39 0.58 11.21 1.74
C ASP A 39 1.43 11.23 0.48
N THR A 40 2.19 12.30 0.30
CA THR A 40 3.08 12.49 -0.85
C THR A 40 4.56 12.49 -0.49
N THR A 41 4.89 12.31 0.78
CA THR A 41 6.21 12.61 1.34
C THR A 41 6.87 11.43 2.05
N SER A 42 6.12 10.48 2.61
CA SER A 42 6.75 9.33 3.27
C SER A 42 7.59 8.50 2.31
N ALA A 43 8.55 7.79 2.91
CA ALA A 43 9.40 6.87 2.18
C ALA A 43 8.59 5.77 1.45
N GLU A 44 7.50 5.29 2.06
CA GLU A 44 6.55 4.35 1.45
C GLU A 44 5.85 4.97 0.22
N ALA A 45 5.23 6.14 0.39
CA ALA A 45 4.50 6.80 -0.70
C ALA A 45 5.40 7.11 -1.89
N LEU A 46 6.64 7.55 -1.64
CA LEU A 46 7.63 7.82 -2.67
C LEU A 46 8.12 6.54 -3.36
N ALA A 47 8.31 5.44 -2.63
CA ALA A 47 8.71 4.16 -3.22
C ALA A 47 7.64 3.62 -4.18
N PHE A 48 6.37 3.65 -3.79
CA PHE A 48 5.26 3.26 -4.66
C PHE A 48 5.12 4.17 -5.89
N ARG A 49 5.24 5.48 -5.69
CA ARG A 49 5.22 6.43 -6.80
C ARG A 49 6.34 6.16 -7.80
N ASN A 50 7.57 5.98 -7.33
CA ASN A 50 8.72 5.69 -8.18
C ASN A 50 8.51 4.40 -8.98
N TYR A 51 7.99 3.32 -8.37
CA TYR A 51 7.68 2.09 -9.10
C TYR A 51 6.65 2.33 -10.23
N PHE A 52 5.61 3.12 -9.98
CA PHE A 52 4.64 3.46 -11.02
C PHE A 52 5.20 4.37 -12.12
N THR A 53 5.88 5.47 -11.76
CA THR A 53 6.30 6.49 -12.73
C THR A 53 7.61 6.15 -13.45
N GLU A 54 8.57 5.54 -12.77
CA GLU A 54 9.89 5.25 -13.33
C GLU A 54 9.99 3.84 -13.91
N TYR A 55 9.14 2.91 -13.47
CA TYR A 55 9.13 1.54 -13.99
C TYR A 55 7.88 1.26 -14.83
N ILE A 56 6.68 1.22 -14.23
CA ILE A 56 5.47 0.76 -14.93
C ILE A 56 5.15 1.60 -16.18
N GLN A 57 5.21 2.93 -16.10
CA GLN A 57 4.97 3.79 -17.27
C GLN A 57 5.96 3.58 -18.43
N ASN A 58 7.18 3.12 -18.14
CA ASN A 58 8.17 2.80 -19.17
C ASN A 58 7.94 1.41 -19.80
N GLN A 59 7.15 0.56 -19.15
CA GLN A 59 6.91 -0.83 -19.55
C GLN A 59 5.54 -1.06 -20.21
N PHE A 60 4.54 -0.27 -19.84
CA PHE A 60 3.15 -0.36 -20.30
C PHE A 60 2.67 0.97 -20.86
N ASN A 61 1.77 0.95 -21.84
CA ASN A 61 1.21 2.18 -22.44
C ASN A 61 0.15 2.82 -21.53
N VAL A 62 0.61 3.38 -20.42
CA VAL A 62 -0.22 3.95 -19.34
C VAL A 62 0.33 5.30 -18.89
N GLU A 63 -0.54 6.15 -18.36
CA GLU A 63 -0.21 7.43 -17.76
C GLU A 63 -0.89 7.51 -16.38
N PHE A 64 -0.12 7.77 -15.32
CA PHE A 64 -0.67 7.97 -13.98
C PHE A 64 -0.90 9.44 -13.68
N ILE A 65 -2.09 9.78 -13.20
CA ILE A 65 -2.48 11.13 -12.81
C ILE A 65 -2.71 11.10 -11.30
N TYR A 66 -1.79 11.68 -10.54
CA TYR A 66 -1.87 11.71 -9.08
C TYR A 66 -2.80 12.83 -8.62
N SER A 67 -3.51 12.60 -7.52
CA SER A 67 -4.08 13.68 -6.72
C SER A 67 -2.96 14.47 -6.04
N ASP A 68 -3.29 15.68 -5.58
CA ASP A 68 -2.54 16.29 -4.49
C ASP A 68 -2.72 15.46 -3.20
N GLU A 69 -1.95 15.78 -2.17
CA GLU A 69 -2.09 15.14 -0.85
C GLU A 69 -3.48 15.36 -0.26
N LEU A 70 -4.18 14.27 0.05
CA LEU A 70 -5.55 14.28 0.54
C LEU A 70 -5.55 14.25 2.07
N VAL A 71 -6.36 15.13 2.68
CA VAL A 71 -6.50 15.19 4.16
C VAL A 71 -7.92 14.91 4.64
N ASP A 72 -8.88 14.73 3.73
CA ASP A 72 -10.27 14.42 4.04
C ASP A 72 -11.01 13.79 2.85
N SER A 73 -12.22 13.28 3.09
CA SER A 73 -13.06 12.64 2.07
C SER A 73 -13.65 13.61 1.04
N ALA A 74 -13.77 14.91 1.35
CA ALA A 74 -14.25 15.91 0.40
C ALA A 74 -13.20 16.19 -0.69
N GLN A 75 -11.92 16.14 -0.31
CA GLN A 75 -10.80 16.22 -1.24
C GLN A 75 -10.67 14.96 -2.09
N GLU A 76 -10.94 13.76 -1.54
CA GLU A 76 -11.03 12.53 -2.34
C GLU A 76 -12.06 12.68 -3.47
N ILE A 77 -13.27 13.19 -3.16
CA ILE A 77 -14.31 13.46 -4.15
C ILE A 77 -13.84 14.49 -5.19
N SER A 78 -13.22 15.58 -4.76
CA SER A 78 -12.74 16.65 -5.65
C SER A 78 -11.63 16.16 -6.60
N ALA A 79 -10.73 15.31 -6.11
CA ALA A 79 -9.71 14.65 -6.92
C ALA A 79 -10.35 13.70 -7.95
N PHE A 80 -11.37 12.95 -7.56
CA PHE A 80 -12.11 12.08 -8.47
C PHE A 80 -12.77 12.86 -9.63
N GLU A 81 -13.39 14.01 -9.35
CA GLU A 81 -13.96 14.90 -10.38
C GLU A 81 -12.89 15.43 -11.34
N THR A 82 -11.70 15.71 -10.82
CA THR A 82 -10.54 16.10 -11.63
C THR A 82 -10.09 14.95 -12.54
N PHE A 83 -10.06 13.72 -12.04
CA PHE A 83 -9.75 12.54 -12.84
C PHE A 83 -10.76 12.32 -13.98
N ILE A 84 -12.06 12.47 -13.70
CA ILE A 84 -13.11 12.41 -14.73
C ILE A 84 -12.82 13.42 -15.85
N THR A 85 -12.48 14.66 -15.49
CA THR A 85 -12.17 15.73 -16.45
C THR A 85 -10.94 15.41 -17.30
N ASN A 86 -10.00 14.62 -16.77
CA ASN A 86 -8.78 14.20 -17.48
C ASN A 86 -8.95 12.90 -18.30
N ASN A 87 -10.19 12.41 -18.46
CA ASN A 87 -10.53 11.17 -19.17
C ASN A 87 -9.91 9.91 -18.54
N VAL A 88 -9.69 9.92 -17.22
CA VAL A 88 -9.28 8.73 -16.48
C VAL A 88 -10.34 7.64 -16.61
N LYS A 89 -9.88 6.38 -16.78
CA LYS A 89 -10.75 5.20 -16.90
C LYS A 89 -10.77 4.32 -15.66
N ALA A 90 -9.78 4.51 -14.79
CA ALA A 90 -9.70 3.82 -13.52
C ALA A 90 -8.96 4.64 -12.47
N VAL A 91 -9.26 4.39 -11.20
CA VAL A 91 -8.58 4.95 -10.05
C VAL A 91 -7.97 3.81 -9.24
N ILE A 92 -6.69 3.95 -8.90
CA ILE A 92 -6.00 3.12 -7.90
C ILE A 92 -5.86 3.99 -6.64
N SER A 93 -6.50 3.59 -5.55
CA SER A 93 -6.52 4.35 -4.31
C SER A 93 -5.54 3.81 -3.28
N PHE A 94 -4.68 4.69 -2.79
CA PHE A 94 -3.90 4.53 -1.56
C PHE A 94 -4.54 5.29 -0.38
N SER A 95 -5.66 5.97 -0.61
CA SER A 95 -6.42 6.72 0.40
C SER A 95 -7.64 5.92 0.91
N SER A 96 -8.07 6.24 2.14
CA SER A 96 -9.17 5.57 2.84
C SER A 96 -9.97 6.48 3.78
N PHE A 97 -10.13 7.78 3.48
CA PHE A 97 -10.93 8.66 4.34
C PHE A 97 -12.43 8.33 4.28
N ASP A 98 -12.97 8.07 3.09
CA ASP A 98 -14.30 7.47 2.93
C ASP A 98 -14.32 6.50 1.73
N ARG A 99 -13.76 5.31 1.96
CA ARG A 99 -13.65 4.26 0.94
C ARG A 99 -15.00 3.90 0.32
N SER A 100 -16.04 3.78 1.15
CA SER A 100 -17.39 3.44 0.71
C SER A 100 -17.93 4.47 -0.29
N ALA A 101 -17.80 5.77 0.02
CA ALA A 101 -18.24 6.83 -0.87
C ALA A 101 -17.45 6.85 -2.19
N GLN A 102 -16.14 6.56 -2.15
CA GLN A 102 -15.32 6.50 -3.37
C GLN A 102 -15.73 5.35 -4.29
N ILE A 103 -15.98 4.15 -3.75
CA ILE A 103 -16.42 3.00 -4.54
C ILE A 103 -17.81 3.27 -5.17
N GLU A 104 -18.74 3.83 -4.40
CA GLU A 104 -20.08 4.17 -4.88
C GLU A 104 -20.06 5.28 -5.95
N LEU A 105 -19.18 6.27 -5.79
CA LEU A 105 -18.98 7.32 -6.79
C LEU A 105 -18.41 6.74 -8.09
N ALA A 106 -17.41 5.86 -7.99
CA ALA A 106 -16.79 5.23 -9.14
C ALA A 106 -17.78 4.37 -9.94
N GLU A 107 -18.60 3.58 -9.24
CA GLU A 107 -19.68 2.79 -9.84
C GLU A 107 -20.67 3.68 -10.60
N LYS A 108 -21.10 4.79 -9.98
CA LYS A 108 -22.03 5.74 -10.61
C LYS A 108 -21.45 6.40 -11.88
N GLN A 109 -20.13 6.61 -11.92
CA GLN A 109 -19.45 7.29 -13.01
C GLN A 109 -18.92 6.32 -14.09
N GLY A 110 -19.03 5.02 -13.88
CA GLY A 110 -18.50 4.01 -14.79
C GLY A 110 -16.97 4.04 -14.88
N ILE A 111 -16.30 4.30 -13.76
CA ILE A 111 -14.84 4.36 -13.65
C ILE A 111 -14.39 3.23 -12.75
N PHE A 112 -13.42 2.43 -13.21
CA PHE A 112 -12.93 1.32 -12.40
C PHE A 112 -12.24 1.80 -11.13
N TYR A 113 -12.52 1.19 -9.98
CA TYR A 113 -11.90 1.56 -8.71
C TYR A 113 -11.19 0.36 -8.09
N ALA A 114 -9.92 0.56 -7.76
CA ALA A 114 -9.04 -0.44 -7.19
C ALA A 114 -8.43 0.08 -5.89
N VAL A 115 -8.31 -0.80 -4.90
CA VAL A 115 -7.67 -0.49 -3.62
C VAL A 115 -6.27 -1.09 -3.62
N ALA A 116 -5.25 -0.24 -3.50
CA ALA A 116 -3.86 -0.67 -3.38
C ALA A 116 -3.42 -0.67 -1.92
N THR A 117 -2.64 -1.69 -1.52
CA THR A 117 -1.99 -1.80 -0.20
C THR A 117 -2.94 -1.77 0.99
N GLY A 118 -4.24 -1.85 0.73
CA GLY A 118 -5.29 -1.60 1.68
C GLY A 118 -6.03 -2.87 2.04
N THR A 119 -6.42 -2.94 3.30
CA THR A 119 -7.28 -3.97 3.82
C THR A 119 -8.75 -3.58 3.60
N LEU A 120 -9.61 -4.57 3.36
CA LEU A 120 -11.07 -4.41 3.45
C LEU A 120 -11.56 -5.23 4.63
N THR A 121 -12.57 -4.72 5.33
CA THR A 121 -13.37 -5.56 6.21
C THR A 121 -14.24 -6.52 5.38
N ASP A 122 -14.63 -7.66 5.97
CA ASP A 122 -15.56 -8.59 5.33
C ASP A 122 -16.90 -7.90 4.98
N GLU A 123 -17.35 -6.96 5.82
CA GLU A 123 -18.57 -6.18 5.60
C GLU A 123 -18.46 -5.28 4.36
N GLU A 124 -17.35 -4.55 4.21
CA GLU A 124 -17.10 -3.74 3.02
C GLU A 124 -16.99 -4.60 1.77
N TYR A 125 -16.27 -5.73 1.85
CA TYR A 125 -16.15 -6.63 0.72
C TYR A 125 -17.52 -7.16 0.28
N ASP A 126 -18.32 -7.69 1.21
CA ASP A 126 -19.67 -8.19 0.92
C ASP A 126 -20.59 -7.13 0.32
N LYS A 127 -20.44 -5.87 0.72
CA LYS A 127 -21.20 -4.73 0.18
C LYS A 127 -20.84 -4.45 -1.28
N PHE A 128 -19.56 -4.49 -1.65
CA PHE A 128 -19.07 -3.99 -2.95
C PHE A 128 -18.65 -5.06 -3.95
N LYS A 129 -18.49 -6.33 -3.55
CA LYS A 129 -17.94 -7.39 -4.40
C LYS A 129 -18.68 -7.61 -5.72
N ASN A 130 -19.96 -7.25 -5.80
CA ASN A 130 -20.77 -7.40 -7.01
C ASN A 130 -20.81 -6.16 -7.92
N TYR A 131 -20.11 -5.08 -7.58
CA TYR A 131 -20.10 -3.83 -8.35
C TYR A 131 -19.31 -4.02 -9.65
N GLU A 132 -19.84 -3.51 -10.77
CA GLU A 132 -19.28 -3.71 -12.11
C GLU A 132 -17.93 -3.00 -12.26
N TYR A 133 -17.81 -1.81 -11.67
CA TYR A 133 -16.61 -0.98 -11.76
C TYR A 133 -15.70 -1.15 -10.54
N TYR A 134 -16.06 -1.98 -9.57
CA TYR A 134 -15.14 -2.30 -8.48
C TYR A 134 -14.18 -3.43 -8.88
N VAL A 135 -12.89 -3.10 -9.03
CA VAL A 135 -11.82 -4.06 -9.36
C VAL A 135 -11.53 -4.98 -8.16
N GLY A 136 -11.57 -4.41 -6.96
CA GLY A 136 -11.23 -5.09 -5.72
C GLY A 136 -10.04 -4.49 -4.98
N ALA A 137 -9.52 -5.25 -4.02
CA ALA A 137 -8.35 -4.91 -3.23
C ALA A 137 -7.25 -5.96 -3.35
N ILE A 138 -6.00 -5.49 -3.41
CA ILE A 138 -4.82 -6.32 -3.23
C ILE A 138 -3.88 -5.61 -2.25
N GLY A 139 -3.56 -6.31 -1.17
CA GLY A 139 -2.73 -5.80 -0.08
C GLY A 139 -2.83 -6.72 1.14
N PRO A 140 -2.22 -6.35 2.26
CA PRO A 140 -2.36 -7.12 3.49
C PRO A 140 -3.81 -7.25 3.96
N SER A 141 -4.21 -8.47 4.33
CA SER A 141 -5.50 -8.74 4.97
C SER A 141 -5.45 -8.34 6.45
N LEU A 142 -6.60 -8.22 7.13
CA LEU A 142 -6.62 -7.94 8.58
C LEU A 142 -5.92 -9.04 9.37
N GLU A 143 -6.06 -10.29 8.93
CA GLU A 143 -5.31 -11.42 9.47
C GLU A 143 -3.80 -11.21 9.31
N ARG A 144 -3.34 -10.80 8.13
CA ARG A 144 -1.91 -10.53 7.90
C ARG A 144 -1.41 -9.32 8.70
N GLU A 145 -2.22 -8.29 8.88
CA GLU A 145 -1.86 -7.15 9.72
C GLU A 145 -1.70 -7.57 11.19
N PHE A 146 -2.60 -8.42 11.67
CA PHE A 146 -2.50 -9.03 13.00
C PHE A 146 -1.25 -9.91 13.12
N GLU A 147 -1.03 -10.85 12.20
CA GLU A 147 0.14 -11.73 12.17
C GLU A 147 1.44 -10.92 12.20
N THR A 148 1.52 -9.84 11.43
CA THR A 148 2.70 -8.99 11.36
C THR A 148 3.03 -8.33 12.71
N GLY A 149 2.01 -7.82 13.40
CA GLY A 149 2.19 -7.28 14.76
C GLY A 149 2.52 -8.36 15.80
N TYR A 150 1.90 -9.54 15.68
CA TYR A 150 2.15 -10.69 16.54
C TYR A 150 3.58 -11.19 16.42
N ASP A 151 4.06 -11.40 15.20
CA ASP A 151 5.42 -11.87 14.91
C ASP A 151 6.48 -10.85 15.35
N MET A 152 6.22 -9.56 15.12
CA MET A 152 7.11 -8.48 15.56
C MET A 152 7.26 -8.44 17.08
N ALA A 153 6.16 -8.57 17.84
CA ALA A 153 6.25 -8.61 19.31
C ALA A 153 6.95 -9.91 19.79
N ASN A 154 6.60 -11.06 19.23
CA ASN A 154 7.21 -12.34 19.58
C ASN A 154 8.70 -12.37 19.34
N HIS A 155 9.18 -11.73 18.27
CA HIS A 155 10.61 -11.62 17.99
C HIS A 155 11.41 -11.16 19.21
N TYR A 156 10.90 -10.21 19.98
CA TYR A 156 11.55 -9.70 21.20
C TYR A 156 11.16 -10.47 22.46
N LEU A 157 9.91 -10.93 22.58
CA LEU A 157 9.48 -11.77 23.71
C LEU A 157 10.32 -13.06 23.78
N ASP A 158 10.62 -13.69 22.65
CA ASP A 158 11.48 -14.87 22.55
C ASP A 158 12.94 -14.60 22.97
N GLN A 159 13.37 -13.33 22.92
CA GLN A 159 14.67 -12.87 23.43
C GLN A 159 14.64 -12.51 24.93
N GLY A 160 13.50 -12.73 25.59
CA GLY A 160 13.29 -12.43 27.01
C GLY A 160 13.05 -10.95 27.30
N LYS A 161 12.67 -10.15 26.29
CA LYS A 161 12.24 -8.77 26.51
C LYS A 161 10.86 -8.74 27.13
N SER A 162 10.65 -7.88 28.12
CA SER A 162 9.37 -7.78 28.84
C SER A 162 8.85 -6.37 28.97
N ASN A 163 9.64 -5.35 28.65
CA ASN A 163 9.24 -3.95 28.82
C ASN A 163 9.14 -3.23 27.47
N PHE A 164 7.91 -2.96 27.05
CA PHE A 164 7.60 -2.41 25.73
C PHE A 164 6.96 -1.03 25.83
N ALA A 165 7.08 -0.25 24.78
CA ALA A 165 6.20 0.88 24.50
C ALA A 165 5.65 0.74 23.08
N ILE A 166 4.43 1.23 22.86
CA ILE A 166 3.72 1.03 21.59
C ILE A 166 3.47 2.40 20.93
N PHE A 167 3.97 2.55 19.71
CA PHE A 167 3.50 3.61 18.83
C PHE A 167 2.30 3.08 18.03
N GLY A 168 1.13 3.65 18.27
CA GLY A 168 -0.17 3.21 17.76
C GLY A 168 -0.60 3.82 16.43
N GLY A 169 0.19 4.72 15.83
CA GLY A 169 -0.13 5.34 14.55
C GLY A 169 -1.58 5.88 14.51
N ALA A 170 -2.34 5.51 13.49
CA ALA A 170 -3.73 5.97 13.29
C ALA A 170 -4.81 5.19 14.08
N ILE A 171 -4.48 4.50 15.19
CA ILE A 171 -5.49 3.93 16.10
C ILE A 171 -6.54 4.97 16.56
N PRO A 172 -6.17 6.22 16.95
CA PRO A 172 -7.15 7.25 17.32
C PRO A 172 -8.11 7.65 16.19
N TYR A 173 -7.76 7.33 14.94
CA TYR A 173 -8.58 7.57 13.75
C TYR A 173 -9.28 6.29 13.25
N TYR A 174 -9.28 5.23 14.07
CA TYR A 174 -9.94 3.94 13.78
C TYR A 174 -9.47 3.25 12.50
N THR A 175 -8.19 3.39 12.16
CA THR A 175 -7.61 2.68 11.02
C THR A 175 -7.38 1.21 11.36
N ASP A 176 -8.16 0.32 10.72
CA ASP A 176 -8.18 -1.12 11.01
C ASP A 176 -6.79 -1.77 10.96
N MET A 177 -5.99 -1.43 9.95
CA MET A 177 -4.62 -1.90 9.78
C MET A 177 -3.76 -1.70 11.05
N HIS A 178 -3.77 -0.50 11.63
CA HIS A 178 -3.00 -0.22 12.85
C HIS A 178 -3.60 -0.88 14.09
N ILE A 179 -4.92 -0.99 14.16
CA ILE A 179 -5.62 -1.68 15.25
C ILE A 179 -5.25 -3.16 15.26
N TYR A 180 -5.28 -3.84 14.11
CA TYR A 180 -4.96 -5.26 14.02
C TYR A 180 -3.49 -5.54 14.28
N ARG A 181 -2.56 -4.70 13.80
CA ARG A 181 -1.14 -4.78 14.18
C ARG A 181 -0.95 -4.68 15.70
N ALA A 182 -1.53 -3.67 16.34
CA ALA A 182 -1.44 -3.50 17.79
C ALA A 182 -2.11 -4.67 18.55
N ALA A 183 -3.25 -5.17 18.07
CA ALA A 183 -3.90 -6.34 18.64
C ALA A 183 -3.01 -7.60 18.56
N GLY A 184 -2.29 -7.78 17.45
CA GLY A 184 -1.27 -8.82 17.30
C GLY A 184 -0.19 -8.72 18.37
N MET A 185 0.36 -7.52 18.57
CA MET A 185 1.37 -7.27 19.61
C MET A 185 0.84 -7.58 21.01
N LEU A 186 -0.34 -7.06 21.36
CA LEU A 186 -0.97 -7.30 22.66
C LEU A 186 -1.29 -8.78 22.88
N TYR A 187 -1.76 -9.47 21.83
CA TYR A 187 -2.03 -10.90 21.91
C TYR A 187 -0.75 -11.71 22.15
N ALA A 188 0.36 -11.37 21.48
CA ALA A 188 1.67 -11.96 21.75
C ALA A 188 2.10 -11.76 23.22
N MET A 189 1.94 -10.54 23.74
CA MET A 189 2.23 -10.24 25.15
C MET A 189 1.34 -11.04 26.12
N VAL A 190 0.04 -11.16 25.84
CA VAL A 190 -0.87 -12.02 26.63
C VAL A 190 -0.42 -13.48 26.61
N LYS A 191 0.05 -13.98 25.47
CA LYS A 191 0.55 -15.36 25.35
C LYS A 191 1.85 -15.58 26.12
N ALA A 192 2.73 -14.59 26.16
CA ALA A 192 4.00 -14.64 26.87
C ALA A 192 3.88 -14.33 28.38
N GLY A 193 2.88 -13.56 28.80
CA GLY A 193 2.74 -13.02 30.15
C GLY A 193 2.35 -14.02 31.26
N GLY A 194 2.30 -15.33 30.96
CA GLY A 194 2.06 -16.36 31.96
C GLY A 194 0.57 -16.62 32.30
N GLU A 195 0.35 -17.38 33.37
CA GLU A 195 -1.00 -17.81 33.77
C GLU A 195 -1.85 -16.61 34.22
N GLY A 196 -3.01 -16.42 33.58
CA GLY A 196 -3.94 -15.33 33.89
C GLY A 196 -3.61 -13.99 33.22
N ALA A 197 -2.57 -13.93 32.39
CA ALA A 197 -2.27 -12.77 31.56
C ALA A 197 -3.48 -12.38 30.69
N ASN A 198 -3.75 -11.08 30.64
CA ASN A 198 -4.86 -10.49 29.89
C ASN A 198 -4.57 -9.02 29.62
N TYR A 199 -5.14 -8.49 28.54
CA TYR A 199 -5.18 -7.06 28.27
C TYR A 199 -6.60 -6.56 28.59
N LYS A 200 -6.75 -5.74 29.64
CA LYS A 200 -8.05 -5.21 30.11
C LYS A 200 -9.13 -6.30 30.32
N GLY A 201 -8.74 -7.43 30.88
CA GLY A 201 -9.63 -8.59 31.09
C GLY A 201 -9.86 -9.46 29.86
N GLN A 202 -9.23 -9.16 28.72
CA GLN A 202 -9.37 -9.90 27.47
C GLN A 202 -8.14 -10.76 27.18
N ALA A 203 -8.38 -11.98 26.72
CA ALA A 203 -7.32 -12.93 26.32
C ALA A 203 -7.55 -13.55 24.94
N THR A 204 -8.60 -13.15 24.22
CA THR A 204 -8.85 -13.56 22.84
C THR A 204 -8.57 -12.39 21.89
N VAL A 205 -8.32 -12.71 20.62
CA VAL A 205 -8.07 -11.72 19.57
C VAL A 205 -9.25 -10.76 19.45
N GLU A 206 -10.48 -11.29 19.38
CA GLU A 206 -11.70 -10.49 19.23
C GLU A 206 -11.94 -9.58 20.44
N GLY A 207 -11.64 -10.07 21.65
CA GLY A 207 -11.74 -9.28 22.87
C GLY A 207 -10.76 -8.12 22.87
N ILE A 208 -9.50 -8.36 22.49
CA ILE A 208 -8.46 -7.33 22.41
C ILE A 208 -8.80 -6.29 21.35
N VAL A 209 -9.11 -6.73 20.12
CA VAL A 209 -9.52 -5.83 19.02
C VAL A 209 -10.71 -4.97 19.45
N GLY A 210 -11.73 -5.58 20.07
CA GLY A 210 -12.89 -4.85 20.59
C GLY A 210 -12.55 -3.79 21.66
N GLN A 211 -11.55 -4.03 22.51
CA GLN A 211 -11.09 -3.01 23.47
C GLN A 211 -10.39 -1.84 22.77
N ILE A 212 -9.52 -2.11 21.79
CA ILE A 212 -8.84 -1.04 21.05
C ILE A 212 -9.86 -0.15 20.33
N TYR A 213 -10.90 -0.72 19.71
CA TYR A 213 -11.99 0.07 19.14
C TYR A 213 -12.78 0.85 20.19
N ALA A 214 -13.04 0.27 21.36
CA ALA A 214 -13.79 0.96 22.41
C ALA A 214 -13.04 2.17 22.96
N ASP A 215 -11.72 2.08 23.05
CA ASP A 215 -10.88 3.11 23.65
C ASP A 215 -10.30 4.11 22.63
N GLY A 216 -10.19 3.72 21.36
CA GLY A 216 -9.44 4.49 20.35
C GLY A 216 -7.96 4.68 20.74
N SER A 217 -7.41 3.80 21.58
CA SER A 217 -6.08 3.90 22.17
C SER A 217 -5.61 2.57 22.76
N ILE A 218 -4.39 2.54 23.31
CA ILE A 218 -3.84 1.40 24.06
C ILE A 218 -3.59 1.81 25.51
N ASP A 219 -4.08 1.01 26.46
CA ASP A 219 -3.79 1.20 27.88
C ASP A 219 -2.40 0.65 28.23
N THR A 220 -1.67 1.44 29.02
CA THR A 220 -0.36 1.06 29.57
C THR A 220 -0.52 0.26 30.86
N GLY A 221 0.51 -0.51 31.22
CA GLY A 221 0.56 -1.34 32.42
C GLY A 221 0.88 -2.80 32.14
N ALA A 222 0.70 -3.63 33.18
CA ALA A 222 1.02 -5.05 33.15
C ALA A 222 0.02 -5.86 32.30
N VAL A 223 0.58 -6.73 31.47
CA VAL A 223 -0.07 -7.81 30.73
C VAL A 223 0.55 -9.13 31.21
N GLY A 224 0.19 -9.52 32.43
CA GLY A 224 0.87 -10.61 33.14
C GLY A 224 2.30 -10.21 33.51
N ASP A 225 3.29 -11.01 33.10
CA ASP A 225 4.72 -10.77 33.32
C ASP A 225 5.36 -9.76 32.33
N VAL A 226 4.59 -9.26 31.36
CA VAL A 226 5.01 -8.26 30.36
C VAL A 226 4.44 -6.89 30.73
N GLU A 227 5.19 -5.81 30.51
CA GLU A 227 4.81 -4.44 30.84
C GLU A 227 4.76 -3.55 29.60
N ILE A 228 3.65 -2.81 29.42
CA ILE A 228 3.54 -1.72 28.44
C ILE A 228 3.78 -0.41 29.17
N LEU A 229 4.97 0.16 29.03
CA LEU A 229 5.39 1.37 29.76
C LEU A 229 4.84 2.67 29.17
N GLY A 230 4.54 2.68 27.86
CA GLY A 230 4.18 3.90 27.14
C GLY A 230 3.34 3.63 25.90
N TYR A 231 2.51 4.61 25.56
CA TYR A 231 1.71 4.64 24.35
C TYR A 231 1.69 6.06 23.77
N VAL A 232 1.88 6.17 22.47
CA VAL A 232 1.60 7.38 21.68
C VAL A 232 0.84 6.95 20.44
N GLY A 233 -0.25 7.65 20.11
CA GLY A 233 -0.99 7.49 18.86
C GLY A 233 -1.18 8.83 18.15
N GLY A 234 -1.80 8.78 16.99
CA GLY A 234 -2.05 9.92 16.13
C GLY A 234 -0.82 10.39 15.35
N TYR A 235 -1.04 11.36 14.47
CA TYR A 235 -0.03 12.00 13.63
C TYR A 235 -0.16 13.52 13.69
N ASP A 236 -0.40 14.07 14.88
CA ASP A 236 -0.61 15.51 15.04
C ASP A 236 0.65 16.32 14.67
N MET A 237 1.84 15.71 14.85
CA MET A 237 3.15 16.23 14.44
C MET A 237 3.44 17.68 14.88
N ASP A 238 2.82 18.12 15.97
CA ASP A 238 3.14 19.38 16.64
C ASP A 238 4.20 19.18 17.74
N ASP A 239 4.69 20.28 18.32
CA ASP A 239 5.71 20.26 19.37
C ASP A 239 5.29 19.41 20.58
N ALA A 240 4.00 19.37 20.92
CA ALA A 240 3.50 18.62 22.05
C ALA A 240 3.52 17.11 21.74
N TRP A 241 3.13 16.72 20.53
CA TRP A 241 3.18 15.34 20.07
C TRP A 241 4.62 14.81 19.99
N PHE A 242 5.55 15.60 19.45
CA PHE A 242 6.97 15.22 19.45
C PHE A 242 7.57 15.15 20.86
N ALA A 243 7.11 16.00 21.78
CA ALA A 243 7.50 15.90 23.19
C ALA A 243 7.02 14.59 23.83
N MET A 244 5.79 14.13 23.51
CA MET A 244 5.30 12.82 23.96
C MET A 244 6.15 11.68 23.38
N CYS A 245 6.49 11.74 22.09
CA CYS A 245 7.34 10.74 21.46
C CYS A 245 8.72 10.64 22.14
N THR A 246 9.33 11.79 22.39
CA THR A 246 10.63 11.89 23.08
C THR A 246 10.55 11.33 24.51
N GLN A 247 9.50 11.68 25.25
CA GLN A 247 9.28 11.18 26.61
C GLN A 247 9.08 9.66 26.63
N MET A 248 8.30 9.11 25.70
CA MET A 248 8.07 7.68 25.59
C MET A 248 9.38 6.92 25.33
N ALA A 249 10.20 7.40 24.40
CA ALA A 249 11.50 6.79 24.09
C ALA A 249 12.51 6.81 25.26
N GLN A 250 12.28 7.66 26.27
CA GLN A 250 13.17 7.83 27.43
C GLN A 250 12.61 7.21 28.72
N LEU A 251 11.52 6.45 28.63
CA LEU A 251 10.91 5.81 29.79
C LEU A 251 11.91 4.87 30.50
N PRO A 252 12.08 4.98 31.82
CA PRO A 252 13.01 4.12 32.56
C PRO A 252 12.66 2.63 32.39
N GLY A 253 13.65 1.83 32.00
CA GLY A 253 13.49 0.39 31.86
C GLY A 253 12.84 -0.05 30.54
N LEU A 254 12.53 0.88 29.63
CA LEU A 254 12.09 0.55 28.28
C LEU A 254 13.17 -0.24 27.54
N GLU A 255 12.76 -1.34 26.89
CA GLU A 255 13.65 -2.17 26.09
C GLU A 255 13.36 -2.03 24.60
N VAL A 256 12.08 -2.00 24.21
CA VAL A 256 11.66 -2.02 22.80
C VAL A 256 10.46 -1.10 22.57
N LEU A 257 10.55 -0.26 21.54
CA LEU A 257 9.45 0.49 20.94
C LEU A 257 8.89 -0.31 19.77
N LEU A 258 7.67 -0.81 19.91
CA LEU A 258 6.94 -1.49 18.84
C LEU A 258 6.07 -0.47 18.11
N ALA A 259 6.37 -0.19 16.85
CA ALA A 259 5.61 0.74 16.04
C ALA A 259 4.71 -0.01 15.06
N VAL A 260 3.41 0.31 15.09
CA VAL A 260 2.47 -0.15 14.04
C VAL A 260 2.77 0.47 12.67
N GLY A 261 3.67 1.45 12.59
CA GLY A 261 4.05 2.24 11.41
C GLY A 261 5.56 2.55 11.41
N ASN A 262 5.96 3.65 10.77
CA ASN A 262 7.32 4.20 10.73
C ASN A 262 7.85 4.70 12.09
N GLY A 263 8.32 3.80 12.95
CA GLY A 263 8.85 4.15 14.27
C GLY A 263 10.17 4.92 14.22
N SER A 264 11.07 4.61 13.30
CA SER A 264 12.40 5.26 13.23
C SER A 264 12.31 6.76 12.98
N ASP A 265 11.30 7.21 12.23
CA ASP A 265 11.14 8.60 11.83
C ASP A 265 10.80 9.50 13.02
N PHE A 266 10.05 8.97 13.99
CA PHE A 266 9.60 9.75 15.15
C PHE A 266 10.43 9.52 16.41
N PHE A 267 10.98 8.32 16.58
CA PHE A 267 11.69 7.94 17.81
C PHE A 267 13.20 7.83 17.61
N GLY A 268 13.69 7.77 16.38
CA GLY A 268 15.09 7.42 16.08
C GLY A 268 16.11 8.35 16.73
N ALA A 269 15.86 9.66 16.67
CA ALA A 269 16.73 10.65 17.31
C ALA A 269 16.73 10.52 18.85
N ALA A 270 15.58 10.16 19.45
CA ALA A 270 15.43 10.06 20.89
C ALA A 270 16.09 8.81 21.48
N VAL A 271 16.17 7.72 20.72
CA VAL A 271 16.81 6.47 21.14
C VAL A 271 18.29 6.37 20.76
N GLN A 272 18.82 7.32 19.98
CA GLN A 272 20.19 7.28 19.51
C GLN A 272 21.18 7.21 20.69
N GLY A 273 22.07 6.22 20.66
CA GLY A 273 23.05 5.96 21.73
C GLY A 273 22.47 5.33 22.99
N SER A 274 21.17 4.99 23.00
CA SER A 274 20.53 4.17 24.04
C SER A 274 20.57 2.67 23.67
N ASN A 275 20.10 1.82 24.58
CA ASN A 275 19.87 0.40 24.31
C ASN A 275 18.43 0.10 23.89
N VAL A 276 17.57 1.12 23.76
CA VAL A 276 16.18 0.94 23.33
C VAL A 276 16.17 0.58 21.86
N LYS A 277 15.40 -0.45 21.52
CA LYS A 277 15.22 -0.95 20.16
C LYS A 277 13.97 -0.39 19.52
N ILE A 278 13.97 -0.20 18.21
CA ILE A 278 12.77 0.15 17.45
C ILE A 278 12.46 -0.99 16.48
N ALA A 279 11.21 -1.42 16.51
CA ALA A 279 10.61 -2.33 15.56
C ALA A 279 9.52 -1.58 14.78
N SER A 280 9.48 -1.69 13.45
CA SER A 280 8.51 -0.98 12.61
C SER A 280 7.82 -1.88 11.60
N VAL A 281 6.58 -1.53 11.27
CA VAL A 281 5.86 -2.07 10.11
C VAL A 281 5.64 -0.94 9.11
N ASP A 282 6.33 -0.96 7.97
CA ASP A 282 6.27 0.11 6.98
C ASP A 282 6.62 -0.41 5.58
N ALA A 283 7.49 0.27 4.81
CA ALA A 283 7.98 -0.13 3.50
C ALA A 283 9.49 -0.39 3.47
N PHE A 284 9.96 -1.05 2.40
CA PHE A 284 11.38 -1.12 2.07
C PHE A 284 11.81 0.17 1.36
N ALA A 285 12.46 1.06 2.11
CA ALA A 285 12.96 2.33 1.61
C ALA A 285 14.31 2.68 2.23
N SER A 286 15.13 3.47 1.52
CA SER A 286 16.53 3.74 1.89
C SER A 286 16.69 4.29 3.31
N ALA A 287 15.77 5.16 3.75
CA ALA A 287 15.78 5.74 5.09
C ALA A 287 15.74 4.68 6.21
N TYR A 288 15.02 3.57 6.01
CA TYR A 288 14.96 2.49 6.98
C TYR A 288 16.22 1.62 6.97
N GLY A 289 16.86 1.47 5.80
CA GLY A 289 18.20 0.88 5.69
C GLY A 289 19.23 1.69 6.47
N GLU A 290 19.23 3.01 6.33
CA GLU A 290 20.09 3.92 7.11
C GLU A 290 19.80 3.83 8.61
N ALA A 291 18.52 3.73 9.00
CA ALA A 291 18.14 3.54 10.40
C ALA A 291 18.65 2.21 10.97
N MET A 292 18.64 1.14 10.16
CA MET A 292 19.22 -0.16 10.53
C MET A 292 20.74 -0.14 10.63
N GLU A 293 21.42 0.47 9.65
CA GLU A 293 22.88 0.61 9.65
C GLU A 293 23.36 1.36 10.90
N ASN A 294 22.62 2.40 11.29
CA ASN A 294 22.92 3.19 12.49
C ASN A 294 22.48 2.52 13.80
N GLY A 295 21.87 1.32 13.75
CA GLY A 295 21.49 0.52 14.91
C GLY A 295 20.27 1.03 15.68
N VAL A 296 19.51 1.95 15.08
CA VAL A 296 18.30 2.57 15.66
C VAL A 296 17.07 1.70 15.41
N LEU A 297 16.94 1.16 14.21
CA LEU A 297 15.91 0.20 13.80
C LEU A 297 16.54 -1.19 13.77
N ASP A 298 15.91 -2.20 14.38
CA ASP A 298 16.45 -3.58 14.36
C ASP A 298 15.43 -4.64 13.93
N TYR A 299 14.20 -4.23 13.65
CA TYR A 299 13.20 -5.06 12.98
C TYR A 299 12.36 -4.19 12.03
N LEU A 300 12.22 -4.62 10.79
CA LEU A 300 11.30 -4.03 9.82
C LEU A 300 10.47 -5.13 9.16
N ALA A 301 9.16 -5.05 9.31
CA ALA A 301 8.23 -5.69 8.38
C ALA A 301 7.86 -4.66 7.31
N GLY A 302 8.37 -4.83 6.09
CA GLY A 302 8.25 -3.86 5.01
C GLY A 302 7.42 -4.35 3.83
N LYS A 303 6.51 -3.52 3.32
CA LYS A 303 5.98 -3.66 1.96
C LYS A 303 7.10 -3.34 0.98
N PHE A 304 7.26 -4.17 -0.05
CA PHE A 304 8.19 -3.87 -1.14
C PHE A 304 7.45 -3.05 -2.20
N SER A 305 8.10 -2.03 -2.77
CA SER A 305 7.55 -1.10 -3.76
C SER A 305 6.83 -1.79 -4.91
N ALA A 306 7.37 -2.90 -5.42
CA ALA A 306 6.77 -3.59 -6.57
C ALA A 306 5.44 -4.29 -6.24
N SER A 307 5.09 -4.48 -4.95
CA SER A 307 3.89 -5.19 -4.49
C SER A 307 2.58 -4.66 -5.08
N ILE A 308 2.55 -3.39 -5.51
CA ILE A 308 1.42 -2.75 -6.19
C ILE A 308 1.29 -3.08 -7.69
N GLY A 309 2.20 -3.87 -8.25
CA GLY A 309 2.17 -4.31 -9.64
C GLY A 309 0.92 -5.14 -10.00
N PRO A 310 0.56 -6.17 -9.21
CA PRO A 310 -0.66 -6.95 -9.45
C PRO A 310 -1.94 -6.11 -9.45
N ILE A 311 -2.13 -5.18 -8.51
CA ILE A 311 -3.33 -4.33 -8.53
C ILE A 311 -3.36 -3.44 -9.77
N PHE A 312 -2.20 -2.93 -10.19
CA PHE A 312 -2.08 -2.23 -11.47
C PHE A 312 -2.52 -3.12 -12.66
N ILE A 313 -2.07 -4.38 -12.75
CA ILE A 313 -2.48 -5.26 -13.84
C ILE A 313 -3.99 -5.57 -13.80
N ALA A 314 -4.55 -5.82 -12.62
CA ALA A 314 -5.99 -6.01 -12.46
C ALA A 314 -6.79 -4.78 -12.96
N THR A 315 -6.33 -3.58 -12.61
CA THR A 315 -6.92 -2.32 -13.08
C THR A 315 -6.79 -2.14 -14.58
N LEU A 316 -5.60 -2.38 -15.15
CA LEU A 316 -5.36 -2.26 -16.59
C LEU A 316 -6.26 -3.22 -17.39
N ARG A 317 -6.37 -4.47 -16.93
CA ARG A 317 -7.25 -5.47 -17.51
C ARG A 317 -8.72 -5.07 -17.48
N ALA A 318 -9.18 -4.48 -16.39
CA ALA A 318 -10.54 -3.97 -16.28
C ALA A 318 -10.82 -2.90 -17.34
N VAL A 319 -9.93 -1.91 -17.47
CA VAL A 319 -10.04 -0.86 -18.51
C VAL A 319 -10.02 -1.43 -19.93
N GLN A 320 -9.27 -2.50 -20.16
CA GLN A 320 -9.17 -3.19 -21.45
C GLN A 320 -10.36 -4.13 -21.74
N GLY A 321 -11.34 -4.21 -20.85
CA GLY A 321 -12.55 -5.03 -21.05
C GLY A 321 -12.37 -6.52 -20.73
N ASN A 322 -11.33 -6.88 -19.98
CA ASN A 322 -11.10 -8.26 -19.52
C ASN A 322 -10.79 -8.30 -18.00
N PRO A 323 -11.69 -7.80 -17.14
CA PRO A 323 -11.46 -7.74 -15.70
C PRO A 323 -11.22 -9.13 -15.12
N VAL A 324 -10.34 -9.21 -14.11
CA VAL A 324 -10.21 -10.41 -13.28
C VAL A 324 -11.35 -10.42 -12.28
N ARG A 325 -12.09 -11.53 -12.21
CA ARG A 325 -13.19 -11.73 -11.27
C ARG A 325 -13.12 -13.14 -10.70
N THR A 326 -13.65 -13.37 -9.51
CA THR A 326 -13.80 -14.72 -8.95
C THR A 326 -14.70 -15.59 -9.85
N ASP A 327 -14.76 -16.89 -9.59
CA ASP A 327 -15.69 -17.81 -10.27
C ASP A 327 -17.17 -17.40 -10.14
N ASN A 328 -17.51 -16.66 -9.08
CA ASN A 328 -18.85 -16.10 -8.86
C ASN A 328 -19.04 -14.73 -9.54
N ASN A 329 -18.08 -14.29 -10.35
CA ASN A 329 -18.02 -12.96 -10.98
C ASN A 329 -17.91 -11.81 -9.96
N GLU A 330 -17.22 -12.02 -8.85
CA GLU A 330 -17.03 -11.01 -7.78
C GLU A 330 -15.68 -10.29 -7.92
N ALA A 331 -15.57 -9.10 -7.32
CA ALA A 331 -14.34 -8.31 -7.25
C ALA A 331 -13.23 -9.03 -6.46
N LEU A 332 -11.98 -8.61 -6.67
CA LEU A 332 -10.83 -9.19 -5.99
C LEU A 332 -10.79 -8.81 -4.49
N ALA A 333 -10.39 -9.77 -3.66
CA ALA A 333 -9.93 -9.56 -2.30
C ALA A 333 -8.75 -10.51 -2.07
N LEU A 334 -7.56 -10.12 -2.55
CA LEU A 334 -6.37 -10.97 -2.52
C LEU A 334 -5.34 -10.41 -1.54
N SER A 335 -4.73 -11.30 -0.76
CA SER A 335 -3.80 -10.90 0.29
C SER A 335 -2.34 -10.98 -0.16
N GLN A 336 -1.57 -9.94 0.18
CA GLN A 336 -0.11 -9.93 0.14
C GLN A 336 0.45 -9.72 1.55
N GLY A 337 1.68 -10.14 1.80
CA GLY A 337 2.33 -9.94 3.11
C GLY A 337 3.58 -9.05 3.03
N TYR A 338 4.27 -9.00 4.17
CA TYR A 338 5.46 -8.20 4.38
C TYR A 338 6.72 -9.02 4.14
N TRP A 339 7.76 -8.38 3.64
CA TRP A 339 9.12 -8.89 3.80
C TRP A 339 9.64 -8.47 5.17
N ILE A 340 10.49 -9.29 5.78
CA ILE A 340 11.01 -9.02 7.12
C ILE A 340 12.52 -8.89 7.04
N ALA A 341 13.06 -7.82 7.63
CA ALA A 341 14.48 -7.65 7.87
C ALA A 341 14.74 -7.48 9.37
N THR A 342 15.63 -8.29 9.92
CA THR A 342 16.07 -8.26 11.33
C THR A 342 17.52 -7.83 11.48
N SER A 343 18.15 -7.42 10.38
CA SER A 343 19.51 -6.90 10.31
C SER A 343 19.67 -6.01 9.09
N PHE A 344 20.68 -5.13 9.12
CA PHE A 344 21.02 -4.30 7.98
C PHE A 344 21.42 -5.15 6.75
N GLU A 345 22.17 -6.23 6.94
CA GLU A 345 22.58 -7.11 5.84
C GLU A 345 21.38 -7.81 5.18
N GLU A 346 20.39 -8.21 5.97
CA GLU A 346 19.14 -8.75 5.44
C GLU A 346 18.34 -7.68 4.72
N PHE A 347 18.26 -6.47 5.28
CA PHE A 347 17.61 -5.33 4.63
C PHE A 347 18.25 -5.03 3.28
N GLU A 348 19.58 -4.88 3.20
CA GLU A 348 20.28 -4.57 1.95
C GLU A 348 20.00 -5.62 0.87
N ARG A 349 19.99 -6.90 1.25
CA ARG A 349 19.69 -8.01 0.34
C ARG A 349 18.28 -7.94 -0.24
N LEU A 350 17.29 -7.59 0.58
CA LEU A 350 15.90 -7.45 0.18
C LEU A 350 15.69 -6.17 -0.65
N TYR A 351 16.20 -5.05 -0.15
CA TYR A 351 16.06 -3.73 -0.75
C TYR A 351 16.71 -3.64 -2.13
N ALA A 352 17.84 -4.31 -2.36
CA ALA A 352 18.50 -4.32 -3.66
C ALA A 352 17.61 -4.88 -4.79
N LEU A 353 16.69 -5.80 -4.48
CA LEU A 353 15.69 -6.28 -5.44
C LEU A 353 14.53 -5.29 -5.59
N ASP A 354 14.06 -4.73 -4.47
CA ASP A 354 12.90 -3.86 -4.46
C ASP A 354 13.16 -2.49 -5.12
N SER A 355 14.27 -1.85 -4.80
CA SER A 355 14.62 -0.49 -5.25
C SER A 355 15.04 -0.41 -6.72
N SER A 356 15.05 -1.53 -7.43
CA SER A 356 15.54 -1.62 -8.80
C SER A 356 14.50 -1.07 -9.78
N VAL A 357 14.82 0.04 -10.45
CA VAL A 357 14.00 0.58 -11.55
C VAL A 357 14.25 -0.12 -12.90
N GLU A 358 15.17 -1.08 -12.95
CA GLU A 358 15.44 -1.88 -14.16
C GLU A 358 14.87 -3.30 -14.03
N ALA A 359 14.99 -3.90 -12.85
CA ALA A 359 14.57 -5.26 -12.56
C ALA A 359 13.99 -5.35 -11.13
N PRO A 360 12.82 -4.72 -10.88
CA PRO A 360 12.15 -4.77 -9.59
C PRO A 360 11.65 -6.17 -9.28
N ALA A 361 11.26 -6.39 -8.01
CA ALA A 361 10.76 -7.68 -7.52
C ALA A 361 9.61 -8.26 -8.39
N TYR A 362 8.69 -7.41 -8.87
CA TYR A 362 7.75 -7.78 -9.92
C TYR A 362 8.14 -7.11 -11.25
N SER A 363 8.84 -7.87 -12.08
CA SER A 363 9.26 -7.40 -13.40
C SER A 363 8.11 -7.35 -14.41
N LYS A 364 8.35 -6.78 -15.60
CA LYS A 364 7.36 -6.73 -16.69
C LYS A 364 7.01 -8.13 -17.14
N GLU A 365 8.01 -9.00 -17.24
CA GLU A 365 7.83 -10.40 -17.65
C GLU A 365 6.87 -11.11 -16.68
N MET A 366 7.07 -10.92 -15.38
CA MET A 366 6.21 -11.48 -14.34
C MET A 366 4.79 -10.91 -14.40
N LEU A 367 4.67 -9.59 -14.46
CA LEU A 367 3.37 -8.92 -14.56
C LEU A 367 2.62 -9.26 -15.86
N SER A 368 3.33 -9.53 -16.95
CA SER A 368 2.73 -9.91 -18.22
C SER A 368 2.05 -11.28 -18.16
N LEU A 369 2.46 -12.16 -17.24
CA LEU A 369 1.76 -13.43 -16.98
C LEU A 369 0.32 -13.17 -16.52
N LEU A 370 0.10 -12.08 -15.78
CA LEU A 370 -1.20 -11.74 -15.21
C LEU A 370 -2.19 -11.12 -16.21
N LEU A 371 -1.73 -10.64 -17.38
CA LEU A 371 -2.58 -9.97 -18.37
C LEU A 371 -3.71 -10.87 -18.90
N ASN A 372 -3.48 -12.19 -18.96
CA ASN A 372 -4.44 -13.17 -19.46
C ASN A 372 -4.72 -14.30 -18.45
N ALA A 373 -4.20 -14.20 -17.23
CA ALA A 373 -4.37 -15.21 -16.19
C ALA A 373 -5.86 -15.41 -15.84
N SER A 374 -6.22 -16.65 -15.49
CA SER A 374 -7.45 -16.96 -14.77
C SER A 374 -7.45 -16.32 -13.38
N TYR A 375 -8.58 -16.35 -12.67
CA TYR A 375 -8.63 -15.92 -11.28
C TYR A 375 -7.67 -16.73 -10.40
N ASP A 376 -7.69 -18.06 -10.53
CA ASP A 376 -6.83 -18.96 -9.75
C ASP A 376 -5.35 -18.67 -10.00
N GLU A 377 -4.94 -18.53 -11.26
CA GLU A 377 -3.56 -18.21 -11.63
C GLU A 377 -3.13 -16.84 -11.08
N PHE A 378 -4.05 -15.86 -11.11
CA PHE A 378 -3.80 -14.53 -10.58
C PHE A 378 -3.68 -14.54 -9.05
N SER A 379 -4.59 -15.26 -8.38
CA SER A 379 -4.61 -15.45 -6.92
C SER A 379 -3.34 -16.17 -6.44
N ASP A 380 -2.98 -17.26 -7.12
CA ASP A 380 -1.77 -18.04 -6.84
C ASP A 380 -0.51 -17.19 -6.96
N PHE A 381 -0.40 -16.34 -8.01
CA PHE A 381 0.70 -15.41 -8.15
C PHE A 381 0.73 -14.40 -7.00
N VAL A 382 -0.42 -13.77 -6.69
CA VAL A 382 -0.51 -12.74 -5.65
C VAL A 382 -0.13 -13.30 -4.28
N SER A 383 -0.48 -14.57 -3.99
CA SER A 383 -0.14 -15.26 -2.74
C SER A 383 1.36 -15.60 -2.59
N GLN A 384 2.12 -15.59 -3.68
CA GLN A 384 3.55 -15.92 -3.73
C GLN A 384 4.42 -14.67 -3.62
N TYR A 385 4.26 -13.92 -2.54
CA TYR A 385 4.90 -12.62 -2.35
C TYR A 385 6.13 -12.62 -1.46
N SER A 386 6.53 -13.74 -0.86
CA SER A 386 7.78 -13.77 -0.08
C SER A 386 8.97 -13.57 -1.02
N TYR A 387 10.08 -13.01 -0.49
CA TYR A 387 11.27 -12.79 -1.31
C TYR A 387 11.72 -14.05 -2.05
N ASP A 388 11.77 -15.19 -1.36
CA ASP A 388 12.21 -16.45 -1.96
C ASP A 388 11.20 -17.00 -2.98
N GLN A 389 9.89 -16.81 -2.74
CA GLN A 389 8.86 -17.18 -3.71
C GLN A 389 9.01 -16.35 -4.99
N ILE A 390 9.14 -15.03 -4.85
CA ILE A 390 9.27 -14.09 -5.97
C ILE A 390 10.49 -14.42 -6.83
N ARG A 391 11.63 -14.72 -6.20
CA ARG A 391 12.86 -15.13 -6.91
C ARG A 391 12.72 -16.42 -7.72
N ASN A 392 11.71 -17.24 -7.42
CA ASN A 392 11.45 -18.52 -8.09
C ASN A 392 10.30 -18.46 -9.10
N LEU A 393 9.55 -17.36 -9.19
CA LEU A 393 8.42 -17.22 -10.15
C LEU A 393 8.85 -17.16 -11.63
N THR A 394 10.15 -17.09 -11.93
CA THR A 394 10.70 -16.99 -13.31
C THR A 394 11.75 -18.04 -13.66
N GLN A 395 12.04 -18.98 -12.75
CA GLN A 395 12.81 -20.19 -13.05
C GLN A 395 11.88 -21.28 -13.58
#